data_AF-A0A519RNU5-F1
#
_entry.id   AF-A0A519RNU5-F1
#
_cell.length_a   1.000
_cell.length_b   1.000
_cell.length_c   1.000
_cell.angle_alpha   90.00
_cell.angle_beta   90.00
_cell.angle_gamma   90.00
#
_symmetry.space_group_name_H-M   'P 1'
#
loop_
_entity.id
_entity.type
_entity.pdbx_description
1 polymer ?
#
loop_
_entity_poly.entity_id
_entity_poly.type
_entity_poly.pdbx_seq_one_letter_code
_entity_poly.pdbx_strand_id
1 'polypeptide(L)'
;MNFLKGRTVRINVSEPYEWKHGYLFGTIIYGSSEERIIVKLTKVIKGKKLTSDILKITPRYENETFKSLSHNYSVTVSGSLIKEDSAEFDYILIGSITLIDKTDYLFVQSLL
;
A
#
# COMPACT_ATOMS: atom_id res chain seq x y z
N MET A 1 6.62 3.97 -18.35
CA MET A 1 6.31 2.52 -18.36
C MET A 1 6.06 2.10 -16.92
N ASN A 2 4.90 1.51 -16.62
CA ASN A 2 4.41 1.28 -15.24
C ASN A 2 4.76 -0.16 -14.81
N PHE A 3 6.00 -0.36 -14.35
CA PHE A 3 6.59 -1.69 -14.10
C PHE A 3 6.02 -2.43 -12.89
N LEU A 4 5.27 -1.74 -12.01
CA LEU A 4 4.76 -2.31 -10.76
C LEU A 4 3.27 -2.67 -10.83
N LYS A 5 2.54 -2.19 -11.86
CA LYS A 5 1.10 -2.47 -12.00
C LYS A 5 0.83 -3.97 -12.06
N GLY A 6 -0.20 -4.41 -11.33
CA GLY A 6 -0.62 -5.81 -11.25
C GLY A 6 0.14 -6.64 -10.22
N ARG A 7 1.19 -6.09 -9.59
CA ARG A 7 1.92 -6.78 -8.51
C ARG A 7 1.15 -6.67 -7.20
N THR A 8 1.25 -7.72 -6.39
CA THR A 8 0.68 -7.76 -5.04
C THR A 8 1.69 -7.24 -4.03
N VAL A 9 1.20 -6.46 -3.08
CA VAL A 9 1.98 -5.90 -1.99
C VAL A 9 1.47 -6.37 -0.64
N ARG A 10 2.41 -6.52 0.30
CA ARG A 10 2.13 -6.57 1.73
C ARG A 10 2.66 -5.28 2.36
N ILE A 11 1.79 -4.60 3.11
CA ILE A 11 2.11 -3.38 3.85
C ILE A 11 2.09 -3.75 5.33
N ASN A 12 3.22 -3.66 6.00
CA ASN A 12 3.33 -3.79 7.45
C ASN A 12 3.09 -2.42 8.09
N VAL A 13 2.07 -2.32 8.94
CA VAL A 13 1.63 -1.05 9.49
C VAL A 13 2.27 -0.80 10.85
N SER A 14 3.25 0.09 10.85
CA SER A 14 4.04 0.45 12.03
C SER A 14 3.30 1.46 12.91
N GLU A 15 2.66 2.46 12.30
CA GLU A 15 1.89 3.48 13.02
C GLU A 15 0.53 3.65 12.33
N PRO A 16 -0.52 2.97 12.80
CA PRO A 16 -1.87 3.19 12.33
C PRO A 16 -2.46 4.41 13.05
N TYR A 17 -3.04 5.34 12.30
CA TYR A 17 -3.67 6.52 12.89
C TYR A 17 -5.09 6.25 13.40
N GLU A 18 -5.82 5.36 12.72
CA GLU A 18 -7.28 5.21 12.88
C GLU A 18 -7.73 3.76 13.15
N TRP A 19 -6.80 2.81 13.27
CA TRP A 19 -7.12 1.38 13.44
C TRP A 19 -5.98 0.61 14.14
N LYS A 20 -6.13 -0.70 14.34
CA LYS A 20 -5.12 -1.53 15.01
C LYS A 20 -3.97 -1.88 14.06
N HIS A 21 -2.78 -2.13 14.60
CA HIS A 21 -1.63 -2.62 13.82
C HIS A 21 -1.96 -3.91 13.07
N GLY A 22 -1.25 -4.16 11.96
CA GLY A 22 -1.39 -5.39 11.20
C GLY A 22 -0.83 -5.28 9.79
N TYR A 23 -1.15 -6.28 8.98
CA TYR A 23 -0.80 -6.31 7.57
C TYR A 23 -1.98 -5.89 6.71
N LEU A 24 -1.72 -5.00 5.75
CA LEU A 24 -2.61 -4.78 4.64
C LEU A 24 -2.08 -5.49 3.40
N PHE A 25 -3.01 -5.99 2.61
CA PHE A 25 -2.72 -6.61 1.32
C PHE A 25 -3.47 -5.87 0.23
N GLY A 26 -2.86 -5.80 -0.95
CA GLY A 26 -3.48 -5.15 -2.08
C GLY A 26 -2.72 -5.36 -3.38
N THR A 27 -3.31 -4.87 -4.46
CA THR A 27 -2.74 -4.92 -5.81
C THR A 27 -2.44 -3.51 -6.28
N ILE A 28 -1.24 -3.29 -6.83
CA ILE A 28 -0.88 -2.00 -7.42
C ILE A 28 -1.70 -1.80 -8.71
N ILE A 29 -2.60 -0.81 -8.71
CA ILE A 29 -3.43 -0.48 -9.89
C ILE A 29 -2.82 0.67 -10.72
N TYR A 30 -2.00 1.50 -10.09
CA TYR A 30 -1.20 2.55 -10.73
C TYR A 30 0.13 2.69 -10.01
N GLY A 31 1.20 3.01 -10.72
CA GLY A 31 2.51 3.23 -10.11
C GLY A 31 3.48 3.94 -11.04
N SER A 32 4.13 4.97 -10.54
CA SER A 32 5.46 5.32 -11.04
C SER A 32 6.47 4.69 -10.09
N SER A 33 7.57 4.17 -10.61
CA SER A 33 8.60 3.55 -9.78
C SER A 33 9.32 4.56 -8.87
N GLU A 34 9.06 5.85 -9.02
CA GLU A 34 9.83 6.92 -8.39
C GLU A 34 9.07 7.65 -7.28
N GLU A 35 7.78 7.95 -7.45
CA GLU A 35 7.12 8.93 -6.57
C GLU A 35 5.94 8.37 -5.77
N ARG A 36 5.06 7.60 -6.45
CA ARG A 36 3.81 7.13 -5.85
C ARG A 36 3.28 5.88 -6.52
N ILE A 37 2.64 5.05 -5.70
CA ILE A 37 1.81 3.94 -6.16
C ILE A 37 0.40 4.09 -5.60
N ILE A 38 -0.58 3.60 -6.35
CA ILE A 38 -1.96 3.45 -5.92
C ILE A 38 -2.24 1.96 -5.80
N VAL A 39 -2.66 1.56 -4.61
CA VAL A 39 -2.94 0.17 -4.25
C VAL A 39 -4.43 0.02 -4.02
N LYS A 40 -5.03 -0.96 -4.69
CA LYS A 40 -6.37 -1.47 -4.36
C LYS A 40 -6.22 -2.52 -3.27
N LEU A 41 -6.65 -2.20 -2.07
CA LEU A 41 -6.64 -3.08 -0.91
C LEU A 41 -7.64 -4.21 -1.08
N THR A 42 -7.37 -5.35 -0.43
CA THR A 42 -8.29 -6.50 -0.40
C THR A 42 -9.45 -6.30 0.57
N LYS A 43 -9.33 -5.33 1.49
CA LYS A 43 -10.35 -4.98 2.47
C LYS A 43 -10.53 -3.46 2.47
N VAL A 44 -11.79 -3.04 2.58
CA VAL A 44 -12.15 -1.63 2.76
C VAL A 44 -11.69 -1.16 4.13
N ILE A 45 -11.08 0.03 4.20
CA ILE A 45 -10.69 0.68 5.45
C ILE A 45 -11.58 1.89 5.68
N LYS A 46 -12.05 2.03 6.92
CA LYS A 46 -12.73 3.23 7.40
C LYS A 46 -11.69 4.20 7.96
N GLY A 47 -11.48 5.31 7.26
CA GLY A 47 -10.75 6.46 7.78
C GLY A 47 -11.68 7.43 8.53
N LYS A 48 -11.12 8.58 8.92
CA LYS A 48 -11.81 9.62 9.67
C LYS A 48 -12.85 10.37 8.82
N LYS A 49 -12.49 10.74 7.59
CA LYS A 49 -13.34 11.47 6.64
C LYS A 49 -13.99 10.54 5.62
N LEU A 50 -13.29 9.49 5.20
CA LEU A 50 -13.73 8.63 4.12
C LEU A 50 -13.48 7.15 4.38
N THR A 51 -14.33 6.32 3.77
CA THR A 51 -14.18 4.87 3.72
C THR A 51 -13.82 4.49 2.30
N SER A 52 -12.72 3.74 2.13
CA SER A 52 -12.20 3.35 0.82
C SER A 52 -11.31 2.12 0.91
N ASP A 53 -11.15 1.42 -0.19
CA ASP A 53 -10.17 0.36 -0.41
C ASP A 53 -9.03 0.85 -1.33
N ILE A 54 -8.97 2.13 -1.68
CA ILE A 54 -7.91 2.70 -2.49
C ILE A 54 -6.94 3.46 -1.60
N LEU A 55 -5.67 3.04 -1.66
CA LEU A 55 -4.59 3.61 -0.88
C LEU A 55 -3.56 4.26 -1.82
N LYS A 56 -3.34 5.56 -1.65
CA LYS A 56 -2.18 6.25 -2.21
C LYS A 56 -1.00 6.06 -1.28
N ILE A 57 0.11 5.57 -1.81
CA ILE A 57 1.33 5.29 -1.04
C ILE A 57 2.47 6.08 -1.65
N THR A 58 3.25 6.75 -0.80
CA THR A 58 4.47 7.46 -1.16
C THR A 58 5.63 7.02 -0.27
N PRO A 59 6.88 7.01 -0.76
CA PRO A 59 8.04 6.85 0.10
C PRO A 59 8.04 7.94 1.18
N ARG A 60 8.47 7.58 2.38
CA ARG A 60 8.53 8.53 3.51
C ARG A 60 9.73 9.46 3.41
N TYR A 61 10.84 8.96 2.87
CA TYR A 61 12.11 9.67 2.79
C TYR A 61 12.41 10.10 1.34
N GLU A 62 12.95 11.30 1.15
CA GLU A 62 13.16 11.91 -0.18
C GLU A 62 14.03 11.08 -1.13
N ASN A 63 14.97 10.30 -0.58
CA ASN A 63 15.88 9.47 -1.37
C ASN A 63 15.39 8.02 -1.56
N GLU A 64 14.20 7.69 -1.05
CA GLU A 64 13.59 6.38 -1.26
C GLU A 64 12.69 6.39 -2.49
N THR A 65 12.74 5.31 -3.27
CA THR A 65 11.87 5.11 -4.43
C THR A 65 11.33 3.68 -4.42
N PHE A 66 10.26 3.46 -5.19
CA PHE A 66 9.70 2.12 -5.38
C PHE A 66 10.51 1.25 -6.36
N LYS A 67 11.52 1.79 -7.06
CA LYS A 67 12.42 0.98 -7.91
C LYS A 67 13.12 -0.13 -7.12
N SER A 68 13.38 0.12 -5.84
CA SER A 68 14.02 -0.86 -4.96
C SER A 68 13.07 -1.98 -4.53
N LEU A 69 11.77 -1.91 -4.80
CA LEU A 69 10.84 -3.01 -4.49
C LEU A 69 11.09 -4.22 -5.40
N SER A 70 12.13 -4.99 -5.07
CA SER A 70 12.39 -6.35 -5.53
C SER A 70 12.00 -7.35 -4.43
N HIS A 71 12.07 -8.65 -4.75
CA HIS A 71 11.91 -9.69 -3.74
C HIS A 71 12.88 -9.46 -2.57
N ASN A 72 12.33 -9.36 -1.35
CA ASN A 72 13.02 -9.13 -0.07
C ASN A 72 13.44 -7.68 0.27
N TYR A 73 13.10 -6.69 -0.55
CA TYR A 73 13.35 -5.29 -0.19
C TYR A 73 12.07 -4.60 0.28
N SER A 74 12.21 -3.80 1.34
CA SER A 74 11.11 -3.00 1.90
C SER A 74 11.39 -1.50 1.80
N VAL A 75 10.38 -0.73 1.45
CA VAL A 75 10.43 0.75 1.43
C VAL A 75 9.60 1.29 2.59
N THR A 76 10.07 2.32 3.29
CA THR A 76 9.30 2.98 4.35
C THR A 76 8.32 3.95 3.70
N VAL A 77 7.05 3.87 4.06
CA VAL A 77 5.98 4.59 3.34
C VAL A 77 5.00 5.27 4.25
N SER A 78 4.38 6.31 3.70
CA SER A 78 3.15 6.92 4.21
C SER A 78 1.99 6.52 3.32
N GLY A 79 0.84 6.23 3.92
CA GLY A 79 -0.36 5.80 3.20
C GLY A 79 -1.58 6.68 3.50
N SER A 80 -2.29 7.07 2.44
CA SER A 80 -3.53 7.85 2.52
C SER A 80 -4.66 7.14 1.79
N LEU A 81 -5.83 7.01 2.43
CA LEU A 81 -7.04 6.62 1.73
C LEU A 81 -7.46 7.73 0.79
N ILE A 82 -7.86 7.35 -0.42
CA ILE A 82 -8.39 8.26 -1.45
C ILE A 82 -9.67 7.67 -2.03
N LYS A 83 -10.47 8.51 -2.71
CA LYS A 83 -11.56 8.05 -3.59
C LYS A 83 -11.24 8.45 -5.02
N GLU A 84 -11.74 7.67 -5.98
CA GLU A 84 -11.74 8.09 -7.38
C GLU A 84 -12.51 9.41 -7.51
N ASP A 85 -11.97 10.31 -8.33
CA ASP A 85 -12.56 11.61 -8.66
C ASP A 85 -12.88 12.55 -7.47
N SER A 86 -12.20 12.37 -6.33
CA SER A 86 -12.32 13.26 -5.16
C SER A 86 -10.97 13.82 -4.72
N ALA A 87 -10.98 15.07 -4.26
CA ALA A 87 -9.83 15.69 -3.60
C ALA A 87 -9.71 15.28 -2.11
N GLU A 88 -10.70 14.56 -1.56
CA GLU A 88 -10.68 14.09 -0.18
C GLU A 88 -9.68 12.95 0.02
N PHE A 89 -8.94 13.04 1.12
CA PHE A 89 -8.04 11.98 1.57
C PHE A 89 -7.97 11.91 3.10
N ASP A 90 -7.63 10.73 3.60
CA ASP A 90 -7.28 10.49 5.01
C ASP A 90 -5.89 9.88 5.11
N TYR A 91 -4.98 10.47 5.88
CA TYR A 91 -3.72 9.81 6.25
C TYR A 91 -4.01 8.71 7.27
N ILE A 92 -3.66 7.47 6.95
CA ILE A 92 -4.06 6.32 7.79
C ILE A 92 -2.91 5.47 8.32
N LEU A 93 -1.72 5.55 7.71
CA LEU A 93 -0.58 4.75 8.14
C LEU A 93 0.79 5.35 7.83
N ILE A 94 1.74 4.98 8.69
CA ILE A 94 3.16 4.85 8.35
C ILE A 94 3.51 3.37 8.47
N GLY A 95 4.31 2.86 7.54
CA GLY A 95 4.66 1.45 7.53
C GLY A 95 5.80 1.12 6.59
N SER A 96 5.97 -0.18 6.33
CA SER A 96 6.86 -0.67 5.29
C SER A 96 6.09 -1.47 4.26
N ILE A 97 6.49 -1.36 2.99
CA ILE A 97 5.86 -2.08 1.89
C ILE A 97 6.85 -3.04 1.24
N THR A 98 6.38 -4.23 0.88
CA THR A 98 7.13 -5.29 0.20
C THR A 98 6.30 -5.87 -0.93
N LEU A 99 6.94 -6.27 -2.03
CA LEU A 99 6.28 -7.14 -3.01
C LEU A 99 6.18 -8.56 -2.46
N ILE A 100 5.06 -9.21 -2.74
CA ILE A 100 4.88 -10.63 -2.44
C ILE A 100 4.51 -11.36 -3.73
N ASP A 101 4.95 -12.61 -3.85
CA ASP A 101 4.55 -13.44 -4.97
C ASP A 101 3.12 -13.92 -4.81
N LYS A 102 2.50 -14.26 -5.94
CA LYS A 102 1.13 -14.79 -5.97
C LYS A 102 1.00 -16.06 -5.12
N THR A 103 2.05 -16.87 -5.07
CA THR A 103 2.10 -18.09 -4.23
C THR A 103 2.10 -17.76 -2.74
N ASP A 104 2.91 -16.78 -2.32
CA ASP A 104 2.93 -16.30 -0.92
C ASP A 104 1.58 -15.70 -0.52
N TYR A 105 0.97 -14.94 -1.44
CA TYR A 105 -0.34 -14.35 -1.22
C TYR A 105 -1.45 -15.41 -1.04
N LEU A 106 -1.47 -16.44 -1.89
CA LEU A 106 -2.43 -17.55 -1.79
C LEU A 106 -2.25 -18.32 -0.48
N PHE A 107 -1.00 -18.53 -0.05
CA PHE A 107 -0.71 -19.16 1.23
C PHE A 107 -1.22 -18.30 2.41
N VAL A 108 -0.95 -17.00 2.41
CA VAL A 108 -1.45 -16.10 3.48
C VAL A 108 -2.98 -16.03 3.51
N GLN A 109 -3.64 -16.00 2.35
CA GLN A 109 -5.11 -16.04 2.26
C GLN A 109 -5.69 -17.35 2.82
N SER A 110 -4.99 -18.48 2.73
CA SER A 110 -5.44 -19.75 3.30
C SER A 110 -5.36 -19.82 4.84
N LEU A 111 -4.66 -18.87 5.46
CA LEU A 111 -4.43 -18.82 6.92
C LEU A 111 -5.32 -17.79 7.65
N LEU A 112 -6.13 -17.02 6.92
CA LEU A 112 -7.03 -15.97 7.43
C LEU A 112 -8.50 -16.38 7.28
#